data_AF-A0A453KLU9-F1
#
_entry.id   AF-A0A453KLU9-F1
#
_cell.length_a   1.000
_cell.length_b   1.000
_cell.length_c   1.000
_cell.angle_alpha   90.00
_cell.angle_beta   90.00
_cell.angle_gamma   90.00
#
_symmetry.space_group_name_H-M   'P 1'
#
loop_
_entity.id
_entity.type
_entity.pdbx_description
1 polymer ?
#
loop_
_entity_poly.entity_id
_entity_poly.type
_entity_poly.pdbx_seq_one_letter_code
_entity_poly.pdbx_strand_id
1 'polypeptide(L)'
;VVILELVTGKKPMAPEIGEKHLVVWVCDNVDQHGAESVLDHRLVGQFHDEMCKVLNIGLLCVNTVPSKRPPMRAVVKMLQEVAGESKPKAKKEVAPAL
;
A
#
# COMPACT_ATOMS: atom_id res chain seq x y z
N VAL A 1 -1.95 -5.69 9.47
CA VAL A 1 -2.14 -6.79 8.49
C VAL A 1 -3.15 -6.41 7.44
N VAL A 2 -4.41 -6.09 7.78
CA VAL A 2 -5.44 -5.70 6.81
C VAL A 2 -5.03 -4.60 5.83
N ILE A 3 -4.33 -3.54 6.28
CA ILE A 3 -3.80 -2.50 5.38
C ILE A 3 -2.86 -3.10 4.32
N LEU A 4 -2.02 -4.06 4.70
CA LEU A 4 -1.13 -4.75 3.78
C LEU A 4 -1.93 -5.63 2.81
N GLU A 5 -2.94 -6.36 3.30
CA GLU A 5 -3.80 -7.18 2.42
C GLU A 5 -4.45 -6.33 1.32
N LEU A 6 -4.94 -5.14 1.68
CA LEU A 6 -5.59 -4.21 0.75
C LEU A 6 -4.59 -3.61 -0.26
N VAL A 7 -3.40 -3.20 0.19
CA VAL A 7 -2.43 -2.55 -0.71
C VAL A 7 -1.73 -3.54 -1.64
N THR A 8 -1.59 -4.80 -1.24
CA THR A 8 -0.96 -5.84 -2.07
C THR A 8 -1.97 -6.69 -2.85
N GLY A 9 -3.26 -6.65 -2.49
CA GLY A 9 -4.29 -7.53 -3.04
C GLY A 9 -4.10 -9.01 -2.67
N LYS A 10 -3.35 -9.32 -1.60
CA LYS A 10 -3.01 -10.69 -1.18
C LYS A 10 -3.58 -11.02 0.19
N LYS A 11 -3.99 -12.28 0.37
CA LYS A 11 -4.41 -12.80 1.68
C LYS A 11 -3.21 -13.03 2.61
N PRO A 12 -3.38 -13.11 3.95
CA PRO A 12 -2.29 -13.27 4.90
C PRO A 12 -1.46 -14.55 4.72
N MET A 13 -2.05 -15.58 4.13
CA MET A 13 -1.48 -16.91 3.84
C MET A 13 -1.78 -17.33 2.39
N ALA A 14 -1.61 -16.41 1.43
CA ALA A 14 -1.91 -16.68 0.04
C ALA A 14 -0.86 -17.64 -0.58
N PRO A 15 -1.22 -18.58 -1.48
CA PRO A 15 -0.24 -19.49 -2.10
C PRO A 15 0.90 -18.75 -2.83
N GLU A 16 0.63 -17.56 -3.37
CA GLU A 16 1.57 -16.76 -4.15
C GLU A 16 2.70 -16.15 -3.31
N ILE A 17 2.56 -16.15 -1.97
CA ILE A 17 3.62 -15.71 -1.04
C ILE A 17 4.38 -16.89 -0.42
N GLY A 18 4.08 -18.12 -0.86
CA GLY A 18 4.70 -19.35 -0.39
C GLY A 18 4.36 -19.67 1.07
N GLU A 19 5.32 -20.21 1.81
CA GLU A 19 5.16 -20.55 3.24
C GLU A 19 5.30 -19.34 4.17
N LYS A 20 5.55 -18.14 3.62
CA LYS A 20 5.70 -16.91 4.42
C LYS A 20 4.34 -16.33 4.79
N HIS A 21 4.26 -15.75 5.98
CA HIS A 21 3.17 -14.83 6.31
C HIS A 21 3.32 -13.53 5.52
N LEU A 22 2.19 -12.90 5.15
CA LEU A 22 2.16 -11.69 4.34
C LEU A 22 3.10 -10.59 4.84
N VAL A 23 3.18 -10.36 6.15
CA VAL A 23 4.06 -9.33 6.73
C VAL A 23 5.54 -9.60 6.39
N VAL A 24 6.00 -10.83 6.55
CA VAL A 24 7.40 -11.22 6.27
C VAL A 24 7.67 -11.09 4.77
N TRP A 25 6.75 -11.60 3.94
CA TRP A 25 6.87 -11.50 2.49
C TRP A 25 6.94 -10.03 2.02
N VAL A 26 6.12 -9.13 2.58
CA VAL A 26 6.14 -7.71 2.24
C VAL A 26 7.47 -7.07 2.64
N CYS A 27 7.93 -7.26 3.88
CA CYS A 27 9.20 -6.68 4.33
C CYS A 27 10.38 -7.14 3.46
N ASP A 28 10.49 -8.45 3.21
CA ASP A 28 11.58 -9.01 2.41
C ASP A 28 11.58 -8.46 0.97
N ASN A 29 10.41 -8.34 0.34
CA ASN A 29 10.30 -7.85 -1.02
C ASN A 29 10.55 -6.34 -1.12
N VAL A 30 10.08 -5.56 -0.15
CA VAL A 30 10.36 -4.12 -0.10
C VAL A 30 11.85 -3.86 0.09
N ASP A 31 12.51 -4.61 0.97
CA ASP A 31 13.95 -4.45 1.23
C ASP A 31 14.81 -4.84 0.01
N GLN A 32 14.39 -5.85 -0.77
CA GLN A 32 15.15 -6.36 -1.92
C GLN A 32 14.82 -5.66 -3.25
N HIS A 33 13.55 -5.31 -3.45
CA HIS A 33 13.02 -4.91 -4.76
C HIS A 33 12.28 -3.57 -4.72
N GLY A 34 12.20 -2.92 -3.55
CA GLY A 34 11.52 -1.64 -3.37
C GLY A 34 10.01 -1.75 -3.20
N ALA A 35 9.37 -0.62 -2.89
CA ALA A 35 7.95 -0.53 -2.54
C ALA A 35 7.01 -1.03 -3.65
N GLU A 36 7.32 -0.75 -4.91
CA GLU A 36 6.47 -1.13 -6.06
C GLU A 36 6.30 -2.65 -6.20
N SER A 37 7.28 -3.43 -5.75
CA SER A 37 7.30 -4.90 -5.89
C SER A 37 6.13 -5.61 -5.19
N VAL A 38 5.49 -4.96 -4.22
CA VAL A 38 4.42 -5.55 -3.42
C VAL A 38 3.04 -4.95 -3.71
N LEU A 39 2.96 -3.86 -4.49
CA LEU A 39 1.70 -3.16 -4.73
C LEU A 39 0.76 -3.98 -5.64
N ASP A 40 -0.54 -3.90 -5.40
CA ASP A 40 -1.53 -4.49 -6.30
C ASP A 40 -1.44 -3.85 -7.69
N HIS A 41 -0.93 -4.62 -8.65
CA HIS A 41 -0.76 -4.23 -10.06
C HIS A 41 -2.07 -3.77 -10.72
N ARG A 42 -3.24 -4.18 -10.20
CA ARG A 42 -4.55 -3.75 -10.70
C ARG A 42 -4.85 -2.29 -10.36
N LEU A 43 -4.18 -1.72 -9.35
CA LEU A 43 -4.43 -0.37 -8.83
C LEU A 43 -3.25 0.59 -9.01
N VAL A 44 -2.01 0.07 -8.98
CA VAL A 44 -0.78 0.87 -8.94
C VAL A 44 -0.68 1.92 -10.06
N GLY A 45 -1.18 1.64 -11.26
CA GLY A 45 -1.12 2.56 -12.39
C GLY A 45 -1.93 3.86 -12.21
N GLN A 46 -2.93 3.87 -11.32
CA GLN A 46 -3.75 5.06 -11.05
C GLN A 46 -3.44 5.72 -9.70
N PHE A 47 -2.97 4.94 -8.72
CA PHE A 47 -2.86 5.36 -7.32
C PHE A 47 -1.45 5.11 -6.76
N HIS A 48 -0.42 5.13 -7.60
CA HIS A 48 0.95 4.77 -7.21
C HIS A 48 1.41 5.46 -5.91
N ASP A 49 1.29 6.79 -5.86
CA ASP A 49 1.80 7.60 -4.75
C ASP A 49 0.99 7.37 -3.46
N GLU A 50 -0.34 7.28 -3.59
CA GLU A 50 -1.24 6.97 -2.48
C GLU A 50 -0.97 5.56 -1.94
N MET A 51 -0.77 4.58 -2.82
CA MET A 51 -0.47 3.19 -2.45
C MET A 51 0.88 3.09 -1.74
N CYS A 52 1.92 3.80 -2.20
CA CYS A 52 3.20 3.88 -1.49
C CYS A 52 3.05 4.44 -0.07
N LYS A 53 2.24 5.49 0.11
CA LYS A 53 1.95 6.06 1.44
C LYS A 53 1.18 5.07 2.32
N VAL A 54 0.15 4.41 1.78
CA VAL A 54 -0.63 3.40 2.51
C VAL A 54 0.23 2.18 2.90
N LEU A 55 1.14 1.74 2.01
CA LEU A 55 2.11 0.68 2.30
C LEU A 55 3.00 1.07 3.49
N ASN A 56 3.54 2.30 3.49
CA ASN A 56 4.37 2.80 4.59
C ASN A 56 3.60 2.83 5.92
N ILE A 57 2.33 3.26 5.92
CA ILE A 57 1.47 3.21 7.10
C ILE A 57 1.30 1.75 7.58
N GLY A 58 1.06 0.82 6.65
CA GLY A 58 0.97 -0.61 6.93
C GLY A 58 2.22 -1.19 7.59
N LEU A 59 3.41 -0.83 7.07
CA LEU A 59 4.72 -1.25 7.60
C LEU A 59 4.97 -0.71 9.01
N LEU A 60 4.62 0.55 9.29
CA LEU A 60 4.69 1.11 10.64
C LEU A 60 3.82 0.35 11.65
N CYS A 61 2.62 -0.07 11.22
CA CYS A 61 1.68 -0.80 12.09
C CYS A 61 2.16 -2.20 12.48
N VAL A 62 2.99 -2.83 11.64
CA VAL A 62 3.52 -4.19 11.86
C VAL A 62 4.99 -4.17 12.32
N ASN A 63 5.50 -3.02 12.75
CA ASN A 63 6.89 -2.90 13.21
C ASN A 63 7.20 -3.95 14.30
N THR A 64 8.36 -4.58 14.21
CA THR A 64 8.80 -5.60 15.18
C THR A 64 8.96 -5.01 16.58
N VAL A 65 9.29 -3.72 16.69
CA VAL A 65 9.39 -2.98 17.95
C VAL A 65 8.02 -2.40 18.33
N PRO A 66 7.36 -2.87 19.41
CA PRO A 66 5.99 -2.45 19.74
C PRO A 66 5.84 -0.94 19.98
N SER A 67 6.83 -0.28 20.58
CA SER A 67 6.81 1.16 20.86
C SER A 67 6.89 2.03 19.60
N LYS A 68 7.33 1.47 18.46
CA LYS A 68 7.33 2.16 17.17
C LYS A 68 5.99 2.08 16.43
N ARG A 69 5.05 1.25 16.91
CA ARG A 69 3.74 1.11 16.29
C ARG A 69 2.89 2.33 16.64
N PRO A 70 2.31 3.04 15.65
CA PRO A 70 1.47 4.18 15.91
C PRO A 70 0.17 3.76 16.61
N PRO A 71 -0.40 4.61 17.49
CA PRO A 71 -1.75 4.38 18.02
C PRO A 71 -2.78 4.49 16.89
N MET A 72 -3.89 3.76 16.99
CA MET A 72 -4.92 3.73 15.93
C MET A 72 -5.44 5.12 15.52
N ARG A 73 -5.56 6.07 16.46
CA ARG A 73 -5.93 7.46 16.13
C ARG A 73 -4.97 8.13 15.13
N ALA A 74 -3.67 7.84 15.24
CA ALA A 74 -2.66 8.37 14.34
C ALA A 74 -2.72 7.65 12.98
N VAL A 75 -2.96 6.33 12.98
CA VAL A 75 -3.18 5.56 11.74
C VAL A 75 -4.33 6.12 10.92
N VAL A 76 -5.48 6.38 11.56
CA VAL A 76 -6.64 6.97 10.89
C VAL A 76 -6.32 8.35 10.32
N LYS A 77 -5.63 9.20 11.09
CA LYS A 77 -5.22 10.53 10.64
C LYS A 77 -4.32 10.46 9.40
N MET A 78 -3.29 9.61 9.43
CA MET A 78 -2.39 9.41 8.28
C MET A 78 -3.15 8.91 7.04
N LEU A 79 -4.11 7.99 7.20
CA LEU A 79 -4.92 7.50 6.09
C LEU A 79 -5.83 8.59 5.49
N GLN A 80 -6.39 9.47 6.34
CA GLN A 80 -7.21 10.60 5.90
C GLN A 80 -6.38 11.64 5.13
N GLU A 81 -5.13 11.86 5.53
CA GLU A 81 -4.20 12.75 4.82
C GLU A 81 -3.94 12.24 3.40
N VAL A 82 -3.70 10.92 3.23
CA VAL A 82 -3.53 10.31 1.90
C VAL A 82 -4.77 10.52 1.02
N ALA A 83 -5.97 10.33 1.57
CA ALA A 83 -7.22 10.51 0.82
C ALA A 83 -7.52 11.98 0.46
N GLY A 84 -7.03 12.93 1.26
CA GLY A 84 -7.20 14.37 1.01
C GLY A 84 -6.32 14.92 -0.13
N GLU A 85 -5.23 14.23 -0.44
CA GLU A 85 -4.29 14.59 -1.51
C GLU A 85 -4.77 14.11 -2.89
N SER A 86 -5.60 13.07 -2.93
CA SER A 86 -6.15 12.46 -4.13
C SER A 86 -7.36 13.21 -4.69
N LYS A 87 -7.18 14.42 -5.23
CA LYS A 87 -8.14 14.95 -6.21
C LYS A 87 -7.92 14.22 -7.55
N PRO A 88 -8.96 13.59 -8.15
CA PRO A 88 -8.81 12.89 -9.42
C PRO A 88 -8.25 13.84 -10.47
N LYS A 89 -7.08 13.52 -11.04
CA LYS A 89 -6.63 14.18 -12.27
C LYS A 89 -7.59 13.75 -13.36
N ALA A 90 -8.56 14.62 -13.69
CA ALA A 90 -9.45 14.42 -14.82
C ALA A 90 -8.60 14.15 -16.06
N LYS A 91 -8.71 12.94 -16.61
CA LYS A 91 -8.15 12.64 -17.93
C LYS A 91 -8.87 13.58 -18.89
N LYS A 92 -8.14 14.50 -19.53
CA LYS A 92 -8.66 15.18 -20.71
C LYS A 92 -8.89 14.08 -21.75
N GLU A 93 -10.15 13.73 -21.99
CA GLU A 93 -10.52 13.07 -23.24
C GLU A 93 -10.02 13.96 -24.37
N VAL A 94 -9.03 13.45 -25.11
CA VAL A 94 -8.63 14.03 -26.38
C VAL A 94 -9.79 13.74 -27.32
N ALA A 95 -10.60 14.76 -27.60
CA ALA A 95 -11.55 14.71 -28.70
C ALA A 95 -10.77 14.36 -29.97
N PRO A 96 -11.18 13.33 -30.75
CA PRO A 96 -10.58 13.11 -32.05
C PRO A 96 -10.84 14.33 -32.92
N ALA A 97 -9.75 14.89 -33.44
CA ALA A 97 -9.81 15.91 -34.46
C ALA A 97 -10.26 15.25 -35.78
N LEU A 98 -11.37 15.79 -36.31
CA LEU A 98 -11.92 15.64 -37.67
C LEU A 98 -12.52 14.27 -38.03
#